data_AF-W4UUU2-F1
#
_entry.id   AF-W4UUU2-F1
#
_cell.length_a   1.000
_cell.length_b   1.000
_cell.length_c   1.000
_cell.angle_alpha   90.00
_cell.angle_beta   90.00
_cell.angle_gamma   90.00
#
_symmetry.space_group_name_H-M   'P 1'
#
loop_
_entity.id
_entity.type
_entity.pdbx_description
1 polymer ?
#
loop_
_entity_poly.entity_id
_entity_poly.type
_entity_poly.pdbx_seq_one_letter_code
_entity_poly.pdbx_strand_id
1 'polypeptide(L)'
;MTERMVKEYALDEGQSKQLLEVNLAWAEKMAANLPGGSKGEGTAKLSKEEQAKKIDEMKKSREDYEAQLKKILSKDQYDSYVKKQAEREKQMKERRSNR
;
A
#
# COMPACT_ATOMS: atom_id res chain seq x y z
N MET A 1 -2.21 7.22 6.18
CA MET A 1 -2.64 5.81 5.99
C MET A 1 -3.11 5.22 7.32
N THR A 2 -2.23 5.18 8.33
CA THR A 2 -2.47 4.59 9.66
C THR A 2 -3.66 5.20 10.41
N GLU A 3 -3.67 6.51 10.67
CA GLU A 3 -4.72 7.15 11.48
C GLU A 3 -6.13 6.96 10.92
N ARG A 4 -6.26 6.96 9.60
CA ARG A 4 -7.53 6.69 8.92
C ARG A 4 -7.99 5.25 9.16
N MET A 5 -7.08 4.27 9.06
CA MET A 5 -7.41 2.87 9.31
C MET A 5 -7.74 2.61 10.77
N VAL A 6 -7.03 3.25 11.70
CA VAL A 6 -7.30 3.18 13.14
C VAL A 6 -8.72 3.66 13.44
N LYS A 7 -9.14 4.79 12.85
CA LYS A 7 -10.51 5.30 13.00
C LYS A 7 -11.55 4.46 12.26
N GLU A 8 -11.27 4.02 11.04
CA GLU A 8 -12.23 3.29 10.20
C GLU A 8 -12.50 1.86 10.69
N TYR A 9 -11.54 1.20 11.35
CA TYR A 9 -11.66 -0.18 11.83
C TYR A 9 -11.61 -0.30 13.35
N ALA A 10 -11.66 0.83 14.06
CA ALA A 10 -11.59 0.90 15.52
C ALA A 10 -10.44 0.07 16.10
N LEU A 11 -9.22 0.30 15.57
CA LEU A 11 -8.04 -0.45 16.01
C LEU A 11 -7.65 -0.05 17.43
N ASP A 12 -7.26 -1.03 18.23
CA ASP A 12 -6.69 -0.76 19.55
C ASP A 12 -5.28 -0.15 19.45
N GLU A 13 -4.74 0.32 20.57
CA GLU A 13 -3.41 0.94 20.61
C GLU A 13 -2.28 0.01 20.16
N GLY A 14 -2.38 -1.29 20.45
CA GLY A 14 -1.41 -2.30 20.03
C GLY A 14 -1.46 -2.51 18.52
N GLN A 15 -2.65 -2.75 17.98
CA GLN A 15 -2.90 -2.86 16.54
C GLN A 15 -2.46 -1.60 15.78
N SER A 16 -2.74 -0.42 16.35
CA SER A 16 -2.36 0.87 15.78
C SER A 16 -0.83 1.04 15.69
N LYS A 17 -0.10 0.67 16.74
CA LYS A 17 1.38 0.71 16.74
C LYS A 17 1.97 -0.25 15.71
N GLN A 18 1.50 -1.50 15.69
CA GLN A 18 1.97 -2.48 14.70
C GLN A 18 1.64 -2.06 13.27
N LEU A 19 0.46 -1.49 13.05
CA LEU A 19 0.07 -0.95 11.76
C LEU A 19 0.95 0.23 11.33
N LEU A 20 1.34 1.09 12.27
CA LEU A 20 2.25 2.19 12.01
C LEU A 20 3.62 1.68 11.55
N GLU A 21 4.20 0.73 12.26
CA GLU A 21 5.51 0.13 11.92
C GLU A 21 5.49 -0.52 10.54
N VAL A 22 4.46 -1.33 10.27
CA VAL A 22 4.28 -1.99 8.96
C VAL A 22 4.08 -0.96 7.84
N ASN A 23 3.32 0.11 8.09
CA ASN A 23 3.15 1.20 7.13
C ASN A 23 4.46 1.96 6.87
N LEU A 24 5.28 2.18 7.89
CA LEU A 24 6.57 2.86 7.75
C LEU A 24 7.55 2.02 6.93
N ALA A 25 7.70 0.73 7.26
CA ALA A 25 8.57 -0.19 6.52
C ALA A 25 8.15 -0.32 5.04
N TRP A 26 6.84 -0.39 4.78
CA TRP A 26 6.32 -0.39 3.41
C TRP A 26 6.56 0.94 2.69
N ALA A 27 6.36 2.07 3.38
CA ALA A 27 6.61 3.40 2.82
C ALA A 27 8.08 3.62 2.47
N GLU A 28 9.03 3.14 3.29
CA GLU A 28 10.47 3.19 2.99
C GLU A 28 10.80 2.37 1.73
N LYS A 29 10.26 1.15 1.60
CA LYS A 29 10.42 0.35 0.38
C LYS A 29 9.84 1.04 -0.86
N MET A 30 8.69 1.70 -0.72
CA MET A 30 8.07 2.46 -1.81
C MET A 30 8.88 3.72 -2.14
N ALA A 31 9.44 4.42 -1.15
CA ALA A 31 10.29 5.58 -1.34
C ALA A 31 11.61 5.23 -2.05
N ALA A 32 12.20 4.08 -1.73
CA ALA A 32 13.36 3.54 -2.45
C ALA A 32 13.04 3.21 -3.92
N ASN A 33 11.79 2.83 -4.20
CA ASN A 33 11.33 2.49 -5.55
C ASN A 33 10.85 3.70 -6.37
N LEU A 34 10.53 4.82 -5.71
CA LEU A 34 10.12 6.08 -6.35
C LEU A 34 11.30 6.73 -7.11
N PRO A 35 11.04 7.32 -8.28
CA PRO A 35 12.06 8.03 -9.01
C PRO A 35 12.32 9.38 -8.34
N GLY A 36 13.44 9.50 -7.63
CA GLY A 36 13.77 10.70 -6.84
C GLY A 36 14.40 10.42 -5.48
N GLY A 37 14.49 9.15 -5.06
CA GLY A 37 15.41 8.76 -3.99
C GLY A 37 16.86 9.01 -4.42
N SER A 38 17.44 10.10 -3.93
CA SER A 38 18.83 10.57 -4.10
C SER A 38 19.39 10.90 -5.49
N LYS A 39 18.79 10.49 -6.62
CA LYS A 39 19.12 11.04 -7.97
C LYS A 39 17.87 11.05 -8.85
N GLY A 40 17.42 12.24 -9.22
CA GLY A 40 16.14 12.48 -9.88
C GLY A 40 16.05 12.04 -11.34
N GLU A 41 15.86 10.74 -11.59
CA GLU A 41 15.36 10.27 -12.89
C GLU A 41 14.13 9.38 -12.74
N GLY A 42 13.04 9.83 -13.39
CA GLY A 42 11.74 9.18 -13.52
C GLY A 42 11.81 7.68 -13.83
N THR A 43 10.86 6.89 -13.31
CA THR A 43 10.58 5.53 -13.80
C THR A 43 10.16 5.53 -15.28
N ALA A 44 9.82 6.70 -15.82
CA ALA A 44 9.57 6.95 -17.23
C ALA A 44 10.82 6.81 -18.14
N LYS A 45 12.04 6.82 -17.58
CA LYS A 45 13.29 6.65 -18.35
C LYS A 45 13.93 5.26 -18.20
N LEU A 46 13.38 4.40 -17.35
CA LEU A 46 13.91 3.03 -17.16
C LEU A 46 13.57 2.14 -18.35
N SER A 47 14.47 1.21 -18.68
CA SER A 47 14.21 0.18 -19.70
C SER A 47 12.99 -0.67 -19.33
N LYS A 48 12.30 -1.25 -20.31
CA LYS A 48 11.15 -2.15 -20.08
C LYS A 48 11.48 -3.28 -19.08
N GLU A 49 12.72 -3.74 -19.09
CA GLU A 49 13.20 -4.79 -18.17
C GLU A 49 13.33 -4.29 -16.73
N GLU A 50 13.85 -3.09 -16.52
CA GLU A 50 13.99 -2.46 -15.19
C GLU A 50 12.62 -2.03 -14.64
N GLN A 51 11.72 -1.59 -15.52
CA GLN A 51 10.32 -1.35 -15.15
C GLN A 51 9.64 -2.65 -14.70
N ALA A 52 9.84 -3.76 -15.42
CA ALA A 52 9.27 -5.05 -15.04
C ALA A 52 9.79 -5.53 -13.67
N LYS A 53 11.10 -5.40 -13.41
CA LYS A 53 11.71 -5.73 -12.11
C LYS A 53 11.12 -4.89 -10.97
N LYS A 54 11.00 -3.57 -11.15
CA LYS A 54 10.35 -2.70 -10.16
C LYS A 54 8.88 -3.03 -9.93
N ILE A 55 8.13 -3.38 -10.98
CA ILE A 55 6.73 -3.80 -10.83
C ILE A 55 6.64 -5.09 -10.02
N ASP A 56 7.52 -6.06 -10.26
CA ASP A 56 7.54 -7.32 -9.51
C ASP A 56 7.91 -7.11 -8.04
N GLU A 57 8.92 -6.28 -7.76
CA GLU A 57 9.31 -5.89 -6.41
C GLU A 57 8.18 -5.15 -5.66
N MET A 58 7.48 -4.24 -6.34
CA MET A 58 6.33 -3.54 -5.76
C MET A 58 5.15 -4.50 -5.48
N LYS A 59 4.92 -5.49 -6.36
CA LYS A 59 3.89 -6.53 -6.14
C LYS A 59 4.22 -7.37 -4.91
N LYS A 60 5.44 -7.89 -4.81
CA LYS A 60 5.90 -8.66 -3.65
C LYS A 60 5.80 -7.87 -2.35
N SER A 61 6.28 -6.62 -2.35
CA SER A 61 6.17 -5.72 -1.20
C SER A 61 4.73 -5.49 -0.76
N ARG A 62 3.80 -5.43 -1.72
CA ARG A 62 2.37 -5.31 -1.45
C ARG A 62 1.77 -6.59 -0.87
N GLU A 63 2.12 -7.76 -1.39
CA GLU A 63 1.67 -9.05 -0.87
C GLU A 63 2.16 -9.26 0.58
N ASP A 64 3.43 -8.95 0.86
CA ASP A 64 3.99 -8.99 2.21
C ASP A 64 3.24 -8.07 3.18
N TYR A 65 2.96 -6.84 2.73
CA TYR A 65 2.22 -5.84 3.49
C TYR A 65 0.78 -6.31 3.77
N GLU A 66 0.07 -6.86 2.78
CA GLU A 66 -1.27 -7.41 2.96
C GLU A 66 -1.28 -8.61 3.91
N ALA A 67 -0.25 -9.45 3.89
CA ALA A 67 -0.10 -10.57 4.83
C ALA A 67 0.13 -10.08 6.28
N GLN A 68 0.91 -9.01 6.47
CA GLN A 68 1.09 -8.38 7.78
C GLN A 68 -0.19 -7.70 8.27
N LEU A 69 -0.92 -7.01 7.39
CA LEU A 69 -2.22 -6.44 7.73
C LEU A 69 -3.21 -7.49 8.22
N LYS A 70 -3.26 -8.66 7.57
CA LYS A 70 -4.14 -9.77 7.99
C LYS A 70 -3.80 -10.34 9.37
N LYS A 71 -2.55 -10.18 9.83
CA LYS A 71 -2.13 -10.58 11.19
C LYS A 71 -2.48 -9.53 12.25
N ILE A 72 -2.42 -8.24 11.89
CA ILE A 72 -2.71 -7.13 12.80
C ILE A 72 -4.21 -6.93 12.97
N LEU A 73 -4.97 -7.04 11.88
CA LEU A 73 -6.42 -6.87 11.87
C LEU A 73 -7.12 -8.17 12.27
N SER A 74 -8.22 -8.05 13.01
CA SER A 74 -9.15 -9.18 13.18
C SER A 74 -9.81 -9.54 11.85
N LYS A 75 -10.44 -10.71 11.79
CA LYS A 75 -11.13 -11.18 10.58
C LYS A 75 -12.16 -10.16 10.08
N ASP A 76 -13.00 -9.65 10.97
CA ASP A 76 -14.06 -8.69 10.62
C ASP A 76 -13.49 -7.32 10.19
N GLN A 77 -12.39 -6.89 10.82
CA GLN A 77 -11.67 -5.67 10.45
C GLN A 77 -11.02 -5.81 9.06
N TYR A 78 -10.42 -6.97 8.77
CA TYR A 78 -9.78 -7.25 7.49
C TYR A 78 -10.82 -7.38 6.36
N ASP A 79 -11.94 -8.05 6.59
CA ASP A 79 -13.02 -8.16 5.61
C ASP A 79 -13.60 -6.78 5.23
N SER A 80 -13.76 -5.92 6.24
CA SER A 80 -14.15 -4.52 6.03
C SER A 80 -13.10 -3.75 5.22
N TYR A 81 -11.81 -3.98 5.50
CA TYR A 81 -10.71 -3.39 4.75
C TYR A 81 -10.70 -3.80 3.27
N VAL A 82 -10.83 -5.09 2.99
CA VAL A 82 -10.84 -5.62 1.61
C VAL A 82 -12.03 -5.06 0.83
N LYS A 83 -13.23 -5.04 1.42
CA LYS A 83 -14.43 -4.48 0.79
C LYS A 83 -14.22 -3.00 0.43
N LYS A 84 -13.63 -2.23 1.34
CA LYS A 84 -13.37 -0.81 1.14
C LYS A 84 -12.25 -0.53 0.14
N GLN A 85 -11.27 -1.44 0.04
CA GLN A 85 -10.25 -1.37 -1.03
C GLN A 85 -10.87 -1.62 -2.40
N ALA A 86 -11.74 -2.63 -2.53
CA ALA A 86 -12.45 -2.88 -3.77
C ALA A 86 -13.33 -1.68 -4.18
N GLU A 87 -14.01 -1.05 -3.23
CA GLU A 87 -14.82 0.15 -3.48
C GLU A 87 -13.96 1.35 -3.92
N ARG A 88 -12.84 1.60 -3.24
CA ARG A 88 -11.87 2.64 -3.63
C ARG A 88 -11.32 2.38 -5.02
N GLU A 89 -10.98 1.15 -5.36
CA GLU A 89 -10.49 0.80 -6.70
C GLU A 89 -11.54 1.05 -7.77
N LYS A 90 -12.81 0.69 -7.49
CA LYS A 90 -13.94 0.96 -8.39
C LYS A 90 -14.13 2.47 -8.61
N GLN A 91 -14.17 3.26 -7.54
CA GLN A 91 -14.28 4.72 -7.64
C GLN A 91 -13.10 5.35 -8.39
N MET A 92 -11.88 4.83 -8.21
CA MET A 92 -10.70 5.31 -8.93
C MET A 92 -10.75 4.96 -10.42
N LYS A 93 -11.24 3.77 -10.78
CA LYS A 93 -11.45 3.38 -12.19
C LYS A 93 -12.53 4.24 -12.84
N GLU A 94 -13.64 4.47 -12.15
CA GLU A 94 -14.74 5.32 -12.62
C GLU A 94 -14.30 6.78 -12.81
N ARG A 95 -13.55 7.34 -11.84
CA ARG A 95 -12.94 8.67 -11.97
C ARG A 95 -11.93 8.79 -13.11
N ARG A 96 -11.21 7.72 -13.44
CA ARG A 96 -10.30 7.65 -14.60
C ARG A 96 -11.05 7.54 -15.92
N SER A 97 -12.22 6.90 -15.93
CA SER A 97 -13.07 6.77 -17.10
C SER A 97 -13.85 8.04 -17.42
N ASN A 98 -14.14 8.87 -16.41
CA ASN A 98 -14.84 10.15 -16.56
C ASN A 98 -13.90 11.35 -16.83
N ARG A 99 -12.65 11.09 -17.26
CA ARG A 99 -11.63 12.12 -17.51
C ARG A 99 -11.11 12.00 -18.93
#